data_AF-A0A8J6JFT0-F1
#
_entry.id   AF-A0A8J6JFT0-F1
#
_cell.length_a   1.000
_cell.length_b   1.000
_cell.length_c   1.000
_cell.angle_alpha   90.00
_cell.angle_beta   90.00
_cell.angle_gamma   90.00
#
_symmetry.space_group_name_H-M   'P 1'
#
loop_
_entity.id
_entity.type
_entity.pdbx_description
1 polymer ?
#
loop_
_entity_poly.entity_id
_entity_poly.type
_entity_poly.pdbx_seq_one_letter_code
_entity_poly.pdbx_strand_id
1 'polypeptide(L)' 'MQLSAAATEAAAQAEWERLRRRVPELAGMTPRITKLDREGREPLWRLRVGGLADPAAARALCEQLRAKGAACNPV' A
#
# COMPACT_ATOMS: atom_id res chain seq x y z
N MET A 1 -6.55 3.06 2.75
CA MET A 1 -6.18 2.28 1.55
C MET A 1 -4.98 1.34 1.78
N GLN A 2 -5.03 0.12 1.25
CA GLN A 2 -3.95 -0.87 1.32
C GLN A 2 -3.35 -1.12 -0.07
N LEU A 3 -2.02 -1.17 -0.17
CA LEU A 3 -1.27 -1.36 -1.41
C LEU A 3 -0.77 -2.80 -1.56
N SER A 4 -0.26 -3.39 -0.48
CA SER A 4 0.24 -4.78 -0.49
C SER A 4 0.23 -5.40 0.92
N ALA A 5 0.47 -6.70 0.97
CA ALA A 5 0.82 -7.41 2.19
C ALA A 5 2.03 -8.31 1.89
N ALA A 6 3.11 -8.16 2.66
CA ALA A 6 4.37 -8.88 2.46
C ALA A 6 4.67 -9.83 3.63
N ALA A 7 5.56 -10.79 3.42
CA ALA A 7 5.96 -11.76 4.44
C ALA A 7 6.95 -11.20 5.47
N THR A 8 7.56 -10.04 5.22
CA THR A 8 8.46 -9.35 6.15
C THR A 8 8.30 -7.83 6.05
N GLU A 9 8.74 -7.11 7.07
CA GLU A 9 8.76 -5.64 7.06
C GLU A 9 9.66 -5.08 5.95
N ALA A 10 10.86 -5.67 5.80
CA ALA A 10 11.82 -5.27 4.77
C ALA A 10 11.23 -5.46 3.35
N ALA A 11 10.47 -6.54 3.12
CA ALA A 11 9.80 -6.75 1.84
C ALA A 11 8.68 -5.70 1.60
N ALA A 12 7.94 -5.31 2.63
CA ALA A 12 6.96 -4.22 2.54
C ALA A 12 7.62 -2.86 2.25
N GLN A 13 8.79 -2.58 2.84
CA GLN A 13 9.55 -1.37 2.56
C GLN A 13 10.10 -1.36 1.13
N ALA A 14 10.68 -2.48 0.67
CA ALA A 14 11.16 -2.61 -0.70
C ALA A 14 10.04 -2.45 -1.75
N GLU A 15 8.85 -2.98 -1.42
CA GLU A 15 7.63 -2.78 -2.21
C GLU A 15 7.28 -1.29 -2.33
N TRP A 16 7.25 -0.58 -1.20
CA TRP A 16 6.97 0.85 -1.19
C TRP A 16 7.93 1.63 -2.09
N GLU A 17 9.23 1.37 -1.96
CA GLU A 17 10.25 2.02 -2.78
C GLU A 17 10.04 1.78 -4.28
N ARG A 18 9.62 0.57 -4.65
CA ARG A 18 9.30 0.25 -6.04
C ARG A 18 8.04 0.97 -6.53
N LEU A 19 6.99 0.99 -5.71
CA LEU A 19 5.73 1.66 -6.06
C LEU A 19 5.93 3.17 -6.22
N ARG A 20 6.63 3.82 -5.28
CA ARG A 20 6.91 5.26 -5.32
C ARG A 20 7.67 5.68 -6.59
N ARG A 21 8.56 4.84 -7.10
CA ARG A 21 9.28 5.11 -8.37
C ARG A 21 8.40 4.97 -9.61
N ARG A 22 7.41 4.07 -9.58
CA ARG A 22 6.54 3.76 -10.72
C ARG A 22 5.27 4.61 -10.77
N VAL A 23 4.85 5.14 -9.63
CA VAL A 23 3.57 5.82 -9.45
C VAL A 23 3.84 7.21 -8.88
N PRO A 24 4.02 8.23 -9.74
CA PRO A 24 4.29 9.60 -9.31
C PRO A 24 3.26 10.18 -8.33
N GLU A 25 2.03 9.67 -8.36
CA GLU A 25 0.94 10.09 -7.49
C GLU A 25 1.15 9.65 -6.02
N LEU A 26 2.09 8.72 -5.78
CA LEU A 26 2.60 8.39 -4.45
C LEU A 26 3.74 9.31 -3.99
N ALA A 27 4.22 10.22 -4.84
CA ALA A 27 5.23 11.20 -4.45
C ALA A 27 4.71 12.09 -3.31
N GLY A 28 5.52 12.29 -2.28
CA GLY A 28 5.13 13.06 -1.09
C GLY A 28 4.22 12.32 -0.11
N MET A 29 3.77 11.10 -0.42
CA MET A 29 3.06 10.26 0.54
C MET A 29 4.03 9.48 1.42
N THR A 30 3.60 9.19 2.65
CA THR A 30 4.34 8.36 3.60
C THR A 30 3.63 7.02 3.78
N PRO A 31 4.34 5.88 3.65
CA PRO A 31 3.73 4.58 3.88
C PRO A 31 3.48 4.36 5.36
N ARG A 32 2.45 3.57 5.67
CA ARG A 32 2.27 2.94 6.96
C ARG A 32 2.42 1.44 6.78
N ILE A 33 3.46 0.88 7.38
CA ILE A 33 3.69 -0.56 7.44
C ILE A 33 3.24 -1.05 8.82
N THR A 34 2.42 -2.09 8.87
CA THR A 34 1.90 -2.62 10.13
C THR A 34 1.84 -4.13 10.08
N LYS A 35 2.38 -4.78 11.11
CA LYS A 35 2.27 -6.23 11.30
C LYS A 35 0.81 -6.61 11.54
N LEU A 36 0.35 -7.65 10.88
CA LEU A 36 -0.93 -8.30 11.07
C LEU A 36 -0.63 -9.73 11.51
N ASP A 37 -0.79 -10.00 12.79
CA ASP A 37 -0.75 -11.36 13.32
C ASP A 37 -2.00 -12.12 12.87
N ARG A 38 -1.83 -13.42 12.60
CA ARG A 38 -2.86 -14.28 12.04
C ARG A 38 -2.85 -15.60 12.79
N GLU A 39 -4.01 -16.01 13.30
CA GLU A 39 -4.10 -17.25 14.07
C GLU A 39 -3.78 -18.48 13.19
N GLY A 40 -2.86 -19.32 13.66
CA GLY A 40 -2.39 -20.52 12.95
C GLY A 40 -1.65 -20.25 11.64
N ARG A 41 -1.19 -19.03 11.38
CA ARG A 41 -0.48 -18.65 10.14
C ARG A 41 0.65 -17.66 10.44
N GLU A 42 1.62 -17.62 9.54
CA GLU A 42 2.66 -16.59 9.59
C GLU A 42 2.06 -15.17 9.50
N PRO A 43 2.60 -14.20 10.25
CA PRO A 43 2.15 -12.82 10.19
C PRO A 43 2.43 -12.21 8.82
N LEU A 44 1.69 -11.16 8.50
CA LEU A 44 1.90 -10.35 7.30
C LEU A 44 2.18 -8.91 7.65
N TRP A 45 2.97 -8.23 6.83
CA TRP A 45 3.24 -6.80 6.93
C TRP A 45 2.41 -6.07 5.89
N ARG A 46 1.39 -5.35 6.33
CA ARG A 46 0.49 -4.60 5.46
C ARG A 46 1.11 -3.25 5.14
N LEU A 47 1.27 -2.96 3.84
CA LEU A 47 1.65 -1.65 3.33
C LEU A 47 0.38 -0.85 3.02
N ARG A 48 0.20 0.29 3.69
CA ARG A 48 -0.94 1.18 3.54
C ARG A 48 -0.49 2.62 3.27
N VAL A 49 -1.38 3.40 2.66
CA VAL A 49 -1.25 4.86 2.59
C VAL A 49 -2.53 5.50 3.14
N GLY A 50 -2.36 6.65 3.79
CA GLY A 50 -3.43 7.44 4.40
C GLY A 50 -3.26 8.93 4.05
N GLY A 51 -3.99 9.80 4.75
CA GLY A 51 -3.96 11.25 4.46
C GLY A 51 -4.73 11.66 3.21
N LEU A 52 -5.62 10.79 2.74
CA LEU A 52 -6.53 11.08 1.63
C LEU A 52 -7.76 11.82 2.17
N ALA A 53 -8.21 12.84 1.43
CA ALA A 53 -9.27 13.75 1.90
C ALA A 53 -10.61 13.04 2.16
N ASP A 54 -10.97 12.08 1.31
CA ASP A 54 -12.24 11.36 1.40
C ASP A 54 -12.16 9.97 0.72
N PRO A 55 -13.22 9.13 0.81
CA PRO A 55 -13.27 7.84 0.14
C PRO A 55 -13.20 7.91 -1.39
N ALA A 56 -13.63 9.02 -2.01
CA ALA A 56 -13.57 9.18 -3.47
C ALA A 56 -12.12 9.40 -3.95
N ALA A 57 -11.33 10.20 -3.22
CA ALA A 57 -9.90 10.38 -3.44
C ALA A 57 -9.15 9.05 -3.29
N ALA A 58 -9.51 8.23 -2.30
CA ALA A 58 -8.95 6.90 -2.15
C ALA A 58 -9.26 5.98 -3.33
N ARG A 59 -10.50 5.97 -3.82
CA ARG A 59 -10.88 5.21 -5.02
C ARG A 59 -10.13 5.70 -6.26
N ALA A 60 -10.06 7.01 -6.49
CA ALA A 60 -9.38 7.59 -7.65
C ALA A 60 -7.89 7.24 -7.68
N LEU A 61 -7.19 7.37 -6.55
CA LEU A 61 -5.78 6.95 -6.45
C LEU A 61 -5.63 5.43 -6.65
N CYS A 62 -6.56 4.64 -6.14
CA CYS A 62 -6.55 3.19 -6.30
C CYS A 62 -6.66 2.77 -7.78
N GLU A 63 -7.50 3.46 -8.55
CA GLU A 63 -7.62 3.22 -9.99
C GLU A 63 -6.35 3.62 -10.75
N GLN A 64 -5.71 4.75 -10.39
CA GLN A 64 -4.42 5.15 -10.97
C GLN A 64 -3.31 4.12 -10.67
N LEU A 65 -3.28 3.59 -9.45
CA LEU A 65 -2.36 2.53 -9.05
C LEU A 65 -2.57 1.27 -9.89
N ARG A 66 -3.82 0.81 -10.01
CA ARG A 66 -4.19 -0.37 -10.80
C ARG A 66 -3.85 -0.20 -12.28
N ALA A 67 -4.10 0.98 -12.86
CA ALA A 67 -3.74 1.29 -14.24
C ALA A 67 -2.22 1.19 -14.50
N LYS A 68 -1.39 1.39 -13.48
CA LYS A 68 0.08 1.22 -13.55
C LYS A 68 0.56 -0.17 -13.11
N GLY A 69 -0.38 -1.12 -12.97
CA GLY A 69 -0.12 -2.51 -12.59
C GLY A 69 0.21 -2.72 -11.12
N ALA A 70 -0.13 -1.77 -10.24
CA ALA A 70 0.02 -1.91 -8.81
C ALA A 70 -1.25 -2.49 -8.17
N ALA A 71 -1.07 -3.34 -7.16
CA ALA A 71 -2.18 -3.80 -6.34
C ALA A 71 -2.72 -2.63 -5.49
N CYS A 72 -4.04 -2.60 -5.30
CA CYS A 72 -4.67 -1.65 -4.41
C CYS A 72 -6.05 -2.12 -3.96
N ASN A 73 -6.33 -1.95 -2.66
CA ASN A 73 -7.63 -2.14 -2.02
C ASN A 73 -8.03 -0.86 -1.26
N PRO A 74 -9.11 -0.17 -1.69
CA PRO A 74 -9.64 1.00 -1.00
C PRO A 74 -10.48 0.54 0.20
N VAL A 75 -9.80 0.04 1.23
CA VAL A 75 -10.34 -0.05 2.61
C VAL A 75 -10.28 1.29 3.29
#